data_AF-A0A924GBY6-F1
#
_entry.id   AF-A0A924GBY6-F1
#
_cell.length_a   1.000
_cell.length_b   1.000
_cell.length_c   1.000
_cell.angle_alpha   90.00
_cell.angle_beta   90.00
_cell.angle_gamma   90.00
#
_symmetry.space_group_name_H-M   'P 1'
#
loop_
_entity.id
_entity.type
_entity.pdbx_description
1 polymer ?
#
loop_
_entity_poly.entity_id
_entity_poly.type
_entity_poly.pdbx_seq_one_letter_code
_entity_poly.pdbx_strand_id
1 'polypeptide(L)'
;PGSAAVVDGESISMKTADEASAAYCKLSLTVAAQQGVKTVSSGDSRRQAITDLIMYAVAKKVEKQRGVAVDPTTYVITDTQKSQIAQAFPRADLTQIGDAIERSQQTYSIIVAVGQASTGEVMAGDTKAAIEKAGQAEILKAYKISDISIDPRFGLNDLSQKIGDTGSLSIAEVTGAAADPAGLPPAQRCS
;
A
#
# COMPACT_ATOMS: atom_id res chain seq x y z
N PRO A 1 1.67 -21.82 1.86
CA PRO A 1 0.29 -21.81 1.31
C PRO A 1 -0.65 -21.08 2.28
N GLY A 2 -1.37 -20.06 1.81
CA GLY A 2 -2.28 -19.26 2.65
C GLY A 2 -2.57 -17.89 2.04
N SER A 3 -3.58 -17.21 2.59
CA SER A 3 -3.90 -15.81 2.30
C SER A 3 -3.06 -14.91 3.21
N ALA A 4 -2.51 -13.82 2.68
CA ALA A 4 -1.93 -12.74 3.48
C ALA A 4 -3.02 -11.90 4.15
N ALA A 5 -4.14 -11.69 3.46
CA ALA A 5 -5.34 -11.09 4.02
C ALA A 5 -6.58 -11.57 3.25
N VAL A 6 -7.75 -11.38 3.85
CA VAL A 6 -9.05 -11.57 3.22
C VAL A 6 -9.85 -10.29 3.42
N VAL A 7 -10.50 -9.81 2.36
CA VAL A 7 -11.37 -8.62 2.37
C VAL A 7 -12.71 -9.01 1.78
N ASP A 8 -13.75 -9.08 2.60
CA ASP A 8 -15.11 -9.51 2.22
C ASP A 8 -15.15 -10.84 1.45
N GLY A 9 -14.32 -11.80 1.86
CA GLY A 9 -14.19 -13.10 1.22
C GLY A 9 -13.24 -13.15 0.01
N GLU A 10 -12.71 -12.01 -0.46
CA GLU A 10 -11.68 -11.98 -1.50
C GLU A 10 -10.27 -12.14 -0.87
N SER A 11 -9.52 -13.14 -1.33
CA SER A 11 -8.19 -13.46 -0.80
C SER A 11 -7.10 -12.63 -1.48
N ILE A 12 -6.26 -11.99 -0.66
CA ILE A 12 -4.94 -11.49 -1.05
C ILE A 12 -3.94 -12.61 -0.76
N SER A 13 -3.26 -13.12 -1.80
CA SER A 13 -2.32 -14.23 -1.64
C SER A 13 -1.03 -13.82 -0.93
N MET A 14 -0.36 -14.75 -0.24
CA MET A 14 0.98 -14.51 0.30
C MET A 14 1.99 -14.08 -0.77
N LYS A 15 1.91 -14.66 -1.97
CA LYS A 15 2.77 -14.29 -3.10
C LYS A 15 2.62 -12.81 -3.45
N THR A 16 1.37 -12.35 -3.58
CA THR A 16 1.06 -10.94 -3.88
C THR A 16 1.59 -10.00 -2.80
N ALA A 17 1.45 -10.37 -1.53
CA ALA A 17 1.95 -9.56 -0.42
C ALA A 17 3.49 -9.51 -0.38
N ASP A 18 4.17 -10.62 -0.68
CA ASP A 18 5.63 -10.68 -0.71
C ASP A 18 6.20 -9.90 -1.92
N GLU A 19 5.58 -10.00 -3.10
CA GLU A 19 5.93 -9.20 -4.29
C GLU A 19 5.73 -7.70 -4.05
N ALA A 20 4.59 -7.31 -3.47
CA ALA A 20 4.35 -5.93 -3.07
C ALA A 20 5.39 -5.46 -2.04
N SER A 21 5.68 -6.27 -1.02
CA SER A 21 6.69 -5.91 -0.02
C SER A 21 8.08 -5.74 -0.62
N ALA A 22 8.47 -6.54 -1.60
CA ALA A 22 9.76 -6.40 -2.28
C ALA A 22 9.83 -5.07 -3.03
N ALA A 23 8.77 -4.69 -3.75
CA ALA A 23 8.66 -3.40 -4.40
C ALA A 23 8.76 -2.23 -3.39
N TYR A 24 8.00 -2.30 -2.28
CA TYR A 24 8.05 -1.28 -1.23
C TYR A 24 9.43 -1.16 -0.59
N CYS A 25 10.12 -2.27 -0.34
CA CYS A 25 11.50 -2.24 0.16
C CYS A 25 12.44 -1.46 -0.79
N LYS A 26 12.36 -1.69 -2.10
CA LYS A 26 13.19 -0.97 -3.08
C LYS A 26 12.84 0.52 -3.18
N LEU A 27 11.55 0.84 -3.19
CA LEU A 27 11.06 2.21 -3.20
C LEU A 27 11.54 2.97 -1.95
N SER A 28 11.33 2.40 -0.77
CA SER A 28 11.74 3.00 0.50
C SER A 28 13.26 3.16 0.61
N LEU A 29 14.06 2.17 0.18
CA LEU A 29 15.53 2.29 0.17
C LEU A 29 16.01 3.43 -0.73
N THR A 30 15.33 3.66 -1.86
CA THR A 30 15.70 4.73 -2.79
C THR A 30 15.40 6.11 -2.20
N VAL A 31 14.23 6.28 -1.58
CA VAL A 31 13.87 7.51 -0.86
C VAL A 31 14.81 7.74 0.33
N ALA A 32 15.08 6.69 1.11
CA ALA A 32 15.99 6.73 2.25
C ALA A 32 17.41 7.17 1.81
N ALA A 33 17.93 6.62 0.72
CA ALA A 33 19.25 6.97 0.20
C ALA A 33 19.37 8.46 -0.17
N GLN A 34 18.31 9.06 -0.72
CA GLN A 34 18.25 10.49 -1.01
C GLN A 34 18.30 11.36 0.27
N GLN A 35 17.83 10.82 1.39
CA GLN A 35 17.86 11.45 2.71
C GLN A 35 19.10 11.07 3.55
N GLY A 36 20.05 10.33 2.96
CA GLY A 36 21.26 9.85 3.65
C GLY A 36 21.04 8.64 4.57
N VAL A 37 19.83 8.06 4.59
CA VAL A 37 19.48 6.86 5.36
C VAL A 37 19.82 5.61 4.54
N LYS A 38 20.53 4.65 5.14
CA LYS A 38 21.05 3.46 4.43
C LYS A 38 20.26 2.18 4.68
N THR A 39 19.31 2.20 5.61
CA THR A 39 18.61 1.02 6.09
C THR A 39 17.12 1.28 6.22
N VAL A 40 16.32 0.33 5.78
CA VAL A 40 14.86 0.32 5.91
C VAL A 40 14.45 -1.02 6.52
N SER A 41 13.48 -0.99 7.42
CA SER A 41 12.91 -2.19 8.06
C SER A 41 12.09 -2.98 7.06
N SER A 42 12.43 -4.26 6.85
CA SER A 42 11.62 -5.14 5.98
C SER A 42 10.25 -5.41 6.59
N GLY A 43 10.15 -5.44 7.92
CA GLY A 43 8.88 -5.61 8.62
C GLY A 43 7.90 -4.47 8.37
N ASP A 44 8.39 -3.22 8.34
CA ASP A 44 7.55 -2.06 8.04
C ASP A 44 7.14 -2.04 6.57
N SER A 45 8.04 -2.37 5.64
CA SER A 45 7.68 -2.50 4.23
C SER A 45 6.63 -3.58 3.98
N ARG A 46 6.69 -4.72 4.69
CA ARG A 46 5.66 -5.78 4.61
C ARG A 46 4.32 -5.31 5.13
N ARG A 47 4.29 -4.62 6.27
CA ARG A 47 3.06 -4.05 6.86
C ARG A 47 2.43 -3.00 5.96
N GLN A 48 3.24 -2.10 5.41
CA GLN A 48 2.78 -1.10 4.46
C GLN A 48 2.18 -1.76 3.20
N ALA A 49 2.91 -2.72 2.60
CA ALA A 49 2.46 -3.41 1.40
C ALA A 49 1.11 -4.13 1.60
N ILE A 50 0.90 -4.86 2.71
CA ILE A 50 -0.38 -5.52 2.95
C ILE A 50 -1.51 -4.52 3.22
N THR A 51 -1.21 -3.42 3.91
CA THR A 51 -2.19 -2.35 4.18
C THR A 51 -2.64 -1.70 2.85
N ASP A 52 -1.71 -1.42 1.95
CA ASP A 52 -2.03 -0.83 0.65
C ASP A 52 -2.79 -1.80 -0.27
N LEU A 53 -2.50 -3.10 -0.20
CA LEU A 53 -3.27 -4.13 -0.91
C LEU A 53 -4.71 -4.21 -0.40
N ILE A 54 -4.92 -4.16 0.92
CA ILE A 54 -6.27 -4.14 1.52
C ILE A 54 -7.01 -2.86 1.12
N MET A 55 -6.35 -1.70 1.24
CA MET A 55 -6.94 -0.41 0.85
C MET A 55 -7.32 -0.40 -0.64
N TYR A 56 -6.49 -0.96 -1.50
CA TYR A 56 -6.81 -1.13 -2.92
C TYR A 56 -8.04 -2.02 -3.12
N ALA A 57 -8.12 -3.17 -2.46
CA ALA A 57 -9.27 -4.07 -2.54
C ALA A 57 -10.58 -3.38 -2.11
N VAL A 58 -10.54 -2.65 -0.99
CA VAL A 58 -11.68 -1.85 -0.50
C VAL A 58 -12.03 -0.75 -1.50
N ALA A 59 -11.05 -0.03 -2.05
CA ALA A 59 -11.29 1.00 -3.06
C ALA A 59 -11.97 0.43 -4.31
N LYS A 60 -11.51 -0.72 -4.83
CA LYS A 60 -12.15 -1.44 -5.96
C LYS A 60 -13.58 -1.88 -5.65
N LYS A 61 -13.87 -2.26 -4.40
CA LYS A 61 -15.24 -2.56 -3.97
C LYS A 61 -16.11 -1.31 -4.03
N VAL A 62 -15.64 -0.18 -3.48
CA VAL A 62 -16.36 1.10 -3.52
C VAL A 62 -16.58 1.57 -4.95
N GLU A 63 -15.57 1.46 -5.82
CA GLU A 63 -15.66 1.76 -7.25
C GLU A 63 -16.84 1.02 -7.89
N LYS A 64 -16.90 -0.30 -7.72
CA LYS A 64 -17.99 -1.15 -8.25
C LYS A 64 -19.36 -0.79 -7.65
N GLN A 65 -19.44 -0.58 -6.33
CA GLN A 65 -20.70 -0.27 -5.64
C GLN A 65 -21.28 1.08 -6.04
N ARG A 66 -20.42 2.06 -6.31
CA ARG A 66 -20.81 3.42 -6.70
C ARG A 66 -21.00 3.57 -8.21
N GLY A 67 -20.64 2.57 -9.00
CA GLY A 67 -20.68 2.64 -10.46
C GLY A 67 -19.76 3.71 -11.03
N VAL A 68 -18.70 4.07 -10.31
CA VAL A 68 -17.66 4.98 -10.81
C VAL A 68 -16.63 4.12 -11.53
N ALA A 69 -16.19 4.53 -12.71
CA ALA A 69 -15.17 3.80 -13.47
C ALA A 69 -13.97 4.70 -13.66
N VAL A 70 -12.78 4.17 -13.36
CA VAL A 70 -11.52 4.88 -13.60
C VAL A 70 -10.92 4.44 -14.94
N ASP A 71 -10.56 5.41 -15.78
CA ASP A 71 -9.90 5.16 -17.06
C ASP A 71 -8.47 4.61 -16.83
N PRO A 72 -8.09 3.47 -17.44
CA PRO A 72 -6.72 2.93 -17.38
C PRO A 72 -5.62 3.93 -17.69
N THR A 73 -5.88 4.90 -18.58
CA THR A 73 -4.90 5.93 -18.94
C THR A 73 -4.49 6.84 -17.77
N THR A 74 -5.24 6.86 -16.66
CA THR A 74 -4.90 7.66 -15.47
C THR A 74 -3.97 6.95 -14.50
N TYR A 75 -3.75 5.64 -14.64
CA TYR A 75 -2.93 4.87 -13.69
C TYR A 75 -1.94 3.90 -14.32
N VAL A 76 -2.13 3.49 -15.58
CA VAL A 76 -1.20 2.62 -16.30
C VAL A 76 0.09 3.38 -16.60
N ILE A 77 1.22 2.75 -16.30
CA ILE A 77 2.54 3.34 -16.51
C ILE A 77 2.87 3.38 -18.01
N THR A 78 3.17 4.58 -18.49
CA THR A 78 3.63 4.82 -19.87
C THR A 78 5.04 4.27 -20.11
N ASP A 79 5.42 4.04 -21.36
CA ASP A 79 6.76 3.54 -21.69
C ASP A 79 7.89 4.51 -21.28
N THR A 80 7.60 5.82 -21.26
CA THR A 80 8.51 6.83 -20.70
C THR A 80 8.72 6.61 -19.21
N GLN A 81 7.64 6.41 -18.45
CA GLN A 81 7.74 6.14 -17.01
C GLN A 81 8.41 4.78 -16.74
N LYS A 82 8.13 3.74 -17.53
CA LYS A 82 8.85 2.44 -17.43
C LYS A 82 10.35 2.63 -17.61
N SER A 83 10.76 3.46 -18.57
CA SER A 83 12.17 3.77 -18.81
C SER A 83 12.80 4.52 -17.63
N GLN A 84 12.07 5.47 -17.03
CA GLN A 84 12.51 6.17 -15.81
C GLN A 84 12.64 5.24 -14.61
N ILE A 85 11.68 4.32 -14.43
CA ILE A 85 11.74 3.28 -13.38
C ILE A 85 12.96 2.38 -13.62
N ALA A 86 13.22 1.95 -14.86
CA ALA A 86 14.40 1.13 -15.18
C ALA A 86 15.72 1.84 -14.84
N GLN A 87 15.81 3.16 -15.07
CA GLN A 87 16.98 3.96 -14.73
C GLN A 87 17.14 4.14 -13.21
N ALA A 88 16.04 4.36 -12.48
CA ALA A 88 16.05 4.53 -11.04
C ALA A 88 16.31 3.22 -10.28
N PHE A 89 15.89 2.08 -10.84
CA PHE A 89 15.95 0.77 -10.21
C PHE A 89 16.64 -0.30 -11.08
N PRO A 90 17.93 -0.10 -11.47
CA PRO A 90 18.62 -0.94 -12.47
C PRO A 90 18.85 -2.40 -12.04
N ARG A 91 18.57 -2.75 -10.78
CA ARG A 91 18.76 -4.09 -10.21
C ARG A 91 17.47 -4.66 -9.59
N ALA A 92 16.33 -4.03 -9.84
CA ALA A 92 15.06 -4.47 -9.28
C ALA A 92 14.21 -5.20 -10.32
N ASP A 93 13.22 -5.94 -9.82
CA ASP A 93 12.14 -6.45 -10.66
C ASP A 93 11.23 -5.27 -11.04
N LEU A 94 11.34 -4.84 -12.30
CA LEU A 94 10.60 -3.68 -12.82
C LEU A 94 9.10 -3.96 -12.93
N THR A 95 8.70 -5.23 -13.07
CA THR A 95 7.28 -5.61 -13.08
C THR A 95 6.69 -5.42 -11.70
N GLN A 96 7.35 -5.90 -10.64
CA GLN A 96 6.84 -5.73 -9.26
C GLN A 96 6.75 -4.25 -8.85
N ILE A 97 7.76 -3.45 -9.21
CA ILE A 97 7.74 -2.00 -8.95
C ILE A 97 6.64 -1.33 -9.77
N GLY A 98 6.50 -1.68 -11.05
CA GLY A 98 5.45 -1.19 -11.92
C GLY A 98 4.06 -1.47 -11.36
N ASP A 99 3.78 -2.72 -11.00
CA ASP A 99 2.51 -3.15 -10.43
C ASP A 99 2.18 -2.43 -9.11
N ALA A 100 3.17 -2.21 -8.25
CA ALA A 100 2.98 -1.46 -7.00
C ALA A 100 2.63 0.02 -7.29
N ILE A 101 3.32 0.64 -8.25
CA ILE A 101 3.08 2.02 -8.66
C ILE A 101 1.71 2.17 -9.33
N GLU A 102 1.35 1.29 -10.27
CA GLU A 102 0.03 1.30 -10.93
C GLU A 102 -1.10 1.10 -9.93
N ARG A 103 -0.94 0.18 -8.99
CA ARG A 103 -1.93 -0.06 -7.93
C ARG A 103 -2.12 1.17 -7.06
N SER A 104 -1.03 1.83 -6.66
CA SER A 104 -1.11 3.08 -5.88
C SER A 104 -1.80 4.19 -6.67
N GLN A 105 -1.47 4.35 -7.96
CA GLN A 105 -2.10 5.35 -8.83
C GLN A 105 -3.58 5.04 -9.02
N GLN A 106 -3.94 3.78 -9.23
CA GLN A 106 -5.32 3.36 -9.40
C GLN A 106 -6.13 3.60 -8.13
N THR A 107 -5.60 3.27 -6.94
CA THR A 107 -6.25 3.62 -5.66
C THR A 107 -6.52 5.11 -5.57
N TYR A 108 -5.53 5.95 -5.92
CA TYR A 108 -5.70 7.40 -5.93
C TYR A 108 -6.75 7.86 -6.95
N SER A 109 -6.73 7.34 -8.17
CA SER A 109 -7.75 7.67 -9.17
C SER A 109 -9.16 7.25 -8.74
N ILE A 110 -9.31 6.12 -8.03
CA ILE A 110 -10.58 5.71 -7.42
C ILE A 110 -11.00 6.69 -6.34
N ILE A 111 -10.09 7.11 -5.44
CA ILE A 111 -10.38 8.14 -4.43
C ILE A 111 -10.95 9.39 -5.10
N VAL A 112 -10.30 9.88 -6.16
CA VAL A 112 -10.73 11.07 -6.89
C VAL A 112 -12.10 10.86 -7.52
N ALA A 113 -12.31 9.75 -8.25
CA ALA A 113 -13.58 9.46 -8.91
C ALA A 113 -14.75 9.33 -7.91
N VAL A 114 -14.52 8.65 -6.79
CA VAL A 114 -15.50 8.54 -5.69
C VAL A 114 -15.76 9.91 -5.06
N GLY A 115 -14.73 10.73 -4.88
CA GLY A 115 -14.84 12.09 -4.37
C GLY A 115 -15.72 12.96 -5.26
N GLN A 116 -15.43 12.98 -6.57
CA GLN A 116 -16.20 13.73 -7.57
C GLN A 116 -17.67 13.28 -7.60
N ALA A 117 -17.91 11.97 -7.56
CA ALA A 117 -19.27 11.43 -7.49
C ALA A 117 -20.01 11.81 -6.20
N SER A 118 -19.27 11.99 -5.09
CA SER A 118 -19.86 12.32 -3.78
C SER A 118 -20.12 13.81 -3.60
N THR A 119 -19.28 14.68 -4.18
CA THR A 119 -19.44 16.14 -4.08
C THR A 119 -20.23 16.73 -5.24
N GLY A 120 -20.29 16.04 -6.38
CA GLY A 120 -20.82 16.59 -7.64
C GLY A 120 -19.87 17.58 -8.32
N GLU A 121 -18.64 17.72 -7.83
CA GLU A 121 -17.64 18.64 -8.35
C GLU A 121 -16.65 17.94 -9.30
N VAL A 122 -16.00 18.73 -10.14
CA VAL A 122 -14.87 18.27 -10.96
C VAL A 122 -13.55 18.72 -10.36
N MET A 123 -12.52 17.88 -10.52
CA MET A 123 -11.18 18.13 -10.00
C MET A 123 -10.59 19.40 -10.61
N ALA A 124 -10.59 20.49 -9.85
CA ALA A 124 -10.07 21.80 -10.24
C ALA A 124 -9.35 22.44 -9.03
N GLY A 125 -8.59 23.52 -9.27
CA GLY A 125 -7.60 24.05 -8.33
C GLY A 125 -8.08 24.20 -6.88
N ASP A 126 -9.25 24.77 -6.67
CA ASP A 126 -9.87 25.00 -5.36
C ASP A 126 -10.66 23.79 -4.83
N THR A 127 -11.27 22.99 -5.70
CA THR A 127 -12.07 21.81 -5.32
C THR A 127 -11.24 20.57 -5.02
N LYS A 128 -9.97 20.52 -5.45
CA LYS A 128 -9.10 19.34 -5.36
C LYS A 128 -9.06 18.72 -3.96
N ALA A 129 -8.74 19.53 -2.94
CA ALA A 129 -8.60 19.03 -1.58
C ALA A 129 -9.94 18.53 -0.99
N ALA A 130 -11.05 19.17 -1.37
CA ALA A 130 -12.38 18.76 -0.93
C ALA A 130 -12.79 17.42 -1.56
N ILE A 131 -12.54 17.24 -2.87
CA ILE A 131 -12.79 16.00 -3.61
C ILE A 131 -11.96 14.85 -3.03
N GLU A 132 -10.65 15.04 -2.86
CA GLU A 132 -9.77 14.00 -2.30
C GLU A 132 -10.22 13.58 -0.91
N LYS A 133 -10.56 14.54 -0.04
CA LYS A 133 -11.05 14.27 1.31
C LYS A 133 -12.39 13.53 1.30
N ALA A 134 -13.31 13.89 0.40
CA ALA A 134 -14.59 13.21 0.26
C ALA A 134 -14.41 11.74 -0.18
N GLY A 135 -13.56 11.51 -1.18
CA GLY A 135 -13.22 10.17 -1.65
C GLY A 135 -12.58 9.29 -0.57
N GLN A 136 -11.61 9.85 0.16
CA GLN A 136 -10.97 9.16 1.29
C GLN A 136 -11.98 8.82 2.39
N ALA A 137 -12.92 9.72 2.70
CA ALA A 137 -13.93 9.47 3.71
C ALA A 137 -14.86 8.30 3.33
N GLU A 138 -15.24 8.20 2.05
CA GLU A 138 -16.07 7.10 1.54
C GLU A 138 -15.33 5.76 1.57
N ILE A 139 -14.07 5.74 1.14
CA ILE A 139 -13.25 4.51 1.20
C ILE A 139 -13.00 4.11 2.65
N LEU A 140 -12.71 5.05 3.55
CA LEU A 140 -12.53 4.75 4.98
C LEU A 140 -13.82 4.24 5.62
N LYS A 141 -14.98 4.77 5.22
CA LYS A 141 -16.28 4.26 5.66
C LYS A 141 -16.47 2.82 5.22
N ALA A 142 -16.15 2.50 3.97
CA ALA A 142 -16.21 1.14 3.45
C ALA A 142 -15.20 0.22 4.17
N TYR A 143 -13.98 0.68 4.40
CA TYR A 143 -12.94 -0.07 5.13
C TYR A 143 -13.45 -0.51 6.50
N LYS A 144 -14.04 0.42 7.28
CA LYS A 144 -14.53 0.15 8.64
C LYS A 144 -15.67 -0.87 8.73
N ILE A 145 -16.41 -1.08 7.65
CA ILE A 145 -17.53 -2.03 7.60
C ILE A 145 -17.20 -3.29 6.79
N SER A 146 -16.00 -3.37 6.21
CA SER A 146 -15.57 -4.54 5.46
C SER A 146 -15.11 -5.64 6.41
N ASP A 147 -15.36 -6.89 6.04
CA ASP A 147 -14.85 -8.04 6.78
C ASP A 147 -13.38 -8.26 6.40
N ILE A 148 -12.46 -7.77 7.24
CA ILE A 148 -11.02 -7.81 6.99
C ILE A 148 -10.39 -8.78 7.99
N SER A 149 -9.63 -9.73 7.47
CA SER A 149 -8.77 -10.61 8.27
C SER A 149 -7.36 -10.59 7.71
N ILE A 150 -6.38 -10.32 8.56
CA ILE A 150 -4.95 -10.27 8.17
C ILE A 150 -4.22 -11.44 8.81
N ASP A 151 -3.33 -12.09 8.06
CA ASP A 151 -2.51 -13.17 8.61
C ASP A 151 -1.64 -12.62 9.78
N PRO A 152 -1.66 -13.26 10.96
CA PRO A 152 -0.96 -12.78 12.15
C PRO A 152 0.54 -12.54 11.95
N ARG A 153 1.17 -13.20 10.96
CA ARG A 153 2.60 -13.04 10.65
C ARG A 153 2.97 -11.61 10.25
N PHE A 154 2.01 -10.80 9.80
CA PHE A 154 2.23 -9.39 9.50
C PHE A 154 2.25 -8.48 10.75
N GLY A 155 1.84 -8.97 11.92
CA GLY A 155 1.85 -8.19 13.17
C GLY A 155 0.87 -7.02 13.15
N LEU A 156 -0.25 -7.17 12.42
CA LEU A 156 -1.33 -6.19 12.31
C LEU A 156 -2.62 -6.78 12.90
N ASN A 157 -3.46 -5.92 13.48
CA ASN A 157 -4.87 -6.26 13.71
C ASN A 157 -5.69 -6.04 12.43
N ASP A 158 -6.99 -6.38 12.49
CA ASP A 158 -7.92 -6.26 11.34
C ASP A 158 -8.13 -4.80 10.87
N LEU A 159 -7.76 -3.81 11.68
CA LEU A 159 -7.75 -2.40 11.31
C LEU A 159 -6.41 -1.95 10.71
N SER A 160 -5.54 -2.88 10.34
CA SER A 160 -4.18 -2.64 9.86
C SER A 160 -3.31 -1.84 10.86
N GLN A 161 -3.66 -1.88 12.15
CA GLN A 161 -2.86 -1.25 13.19
C GLN A 161 -1.81 -2.23 13.68
N LYS A 162 -0.58 -1.75 13.86
CA LYS A 162 0.54 -2.54 14.37
C LYS A 162 0.24 -2.99 15.81
N ILE A 163 0.30 -4.30 16.03
CA ILE A 163 0.16 -4.94 17.35
C ILE A 163 1.47 -5.58 17.84
N GLY A 164 2.54 -5.51 17.05
CA GLY A 164 3.87 -5.99 17.41
C GLY A 164 4.89 -5.80 16.29
N ASP A 165 6.18 -5.85 16.62
CA ASP A 165 7.27 -5.70 15.65
C ASP A 165 7.43 -6.93 14.74
N THR A 166 7.08 -8.10 15.23
CA THR A 166 7.06 -9.37 14.48
C THR A 166 5.80 -10.15 14.86
N GLY A 167 5.15 -10.82 13.90
CA GLY A 167 4.01 -11.70 14.15
C GLY A 167 4.35 -12.99 14.90
N SER A 168 5.45 -13.00 15.67
CA SER A 168 5.85 -14.14 16.50
C SER A 168 5.32 -13.91 17.91
N LEU A 169 4.42 -14.79 18.34
CA LEU A 169 4.14 -14.99 19.76
C LEU A 169 5.49 -15.21 20.47
N SER A 170 5.73 -14.46 21.55
CA SER A 170 6.80 -14.67 22.54
C SER A 170 8.16 -14.00 22.33
N ILE A 171 8.22 -12.68 22.05
CA ILE A 171 9.29 -11.84 22.59
C ILE A 171 8.65 -10.58 23.17
N ALA A 172 8.95 -10.26 24.43
CA ALA A 172 8.43 -9.09 25.13
C ALA A 172 8.64 -7.82 24.30
N GLU A 173 7.58 -7.03 24.17
CA GLU A 173 7.60 -5.72 23.54
C GLU A 173 8.69 -4.87 24.20
N VAL A 174 9.72 -4.50 23.43
CA VAL A 174 10.50 -3.31 23.77
C VAL A 174 9.63 -2.14 23.34
N THR A 175 8.88 -1.63 24.32
CA THR A 175 8.01 -0.47 24.22
C THR A 175 8.65 0.69 23.45
N GLY A 176 7.94 1.19 22.44
CA GLY A 176 7.74 2.64 22.30
C GLY A 176 8.66 3.45 21.38
N ALA A 177 9.53 2.84 20.57
CA ALA A 177 10.22 3.57 19.50
C ALA A 177 10.22 2.72 18.24
N ALA A 178 10.02 3.34 17.07
CA ALA A 178 10.39 2.69 15.81
C ALA A 178 11.87 2.29 15.96
N ALA A 179 12.14 0.99 16.08
CA ALA A 179 13.51 0.51 16.20
C ALA A 179 14.32 1.09 15.05
N ASP A 180 15.44 1.75 15.35
CA ASP A 180 16.33 2.28 14.32
C ASP A 180 16.61 1.16 13.31
N PRO A 181 16.24 1.32 12.02
CA PRO A 181 16.47 0.30 11.03
C PRO A 181 17.95 -0.11 10.91
N ALA A 182 18.88 0.76 11.32
CA ALA A 182 20.31 0.47 11.36
C ALA A 182 20.70 -0.49 12.50
N GLY A 183 19.87 -0.64 13.54
CA GLY A 183 20.04 -1.58 14.65
C GLY A 183 19.44 -2.97 14.43
N LEU A 184 18.58 -3.15 13.42
CA LEU A 184 17.93 -4.43 13.12
C LEU A 184 18.93 -5.50 12.62
N PRO A 185 18.75 -6.81 12.84
CA PRO A 185 19.54 -7.85 12.17
C PRO A 185 19.48 -7.71 10.62
N PRO A 186 20.53 -8.08 9.86
CA PRO A 186 20.52 -7.98 8.39
C PRO A 186 19.31 -8.65 7.73
N ALA A 187 18.84 -9.77 8.28
CA ALA A 187 17.65 -10.49 7.80
C ALA A 187 16.32 -9.72 8.00
N GLN A 188 16.30 -8.65 8.79
CA GLN A 188 15.15 -7.79 9.05
C GLN A 188 15.25 -6.43 8.35
N ARG A 189 16.26 -6.24 7.49
CA ARG A 189 16.45 -5.03 6.70
C ARG A 189 16.06 -5.31 5.26
N CYS A 190 15.52 -4.31 4.58
CA CYS A 190 15.41 -4.34 3.13
C CYS A 190 16.80 -4.46 2.50
N SER A 191 16.91 -5.27 1.44
CA SER A 191 18.12 -5.50 0.65
C SER A 191 17.83 -5.25 -0.82
#